data_AF-S8E6N4-F1
#
_entry.id   AF-S8E6N4-F1
#
_cell.length_a   1.000
_cell.length_b   1.000
_cell.length_c   1.000
_cell.angle_alpha   90.00
_cell.angle_beta   90.00
_cell.angle_gamma   90.00
#
_symmetry.space_group_name_H-M   'P 1'
#
loop_
_entity.id
_entity.type
_entity.pdbx_description
1 polymer ?
#
loop_
_entity_poly.entity_id
_entity_poly.type
_entity_poly.pdbx_seq_one_letter_code
_entity_poly.pdbx_strand_id
1 'polypeptide(L)'
;IAEAQLTALFMQSIAYGIHMVTFTACMYTWFHRDGATSRGSVRWLWMTIAITFFVIGTLDVTLNFYHNLSAFILQDGGADPNATFSRPSSWINIIRLVLFYLSAAISDAALIYRCWIVYAHSRYQALVGTTALLLWLAGITMAIIVLYHFSTITAANSIPMIGELQPFTYAYFFVVLALNVFTTGLIIVRLREVSKRTAAFFKSTWRVTSRLDIGHVALIIIESALLYTLTVFLTAVLTFVKTNISYGLSDISLEAAGIAFDLIIIRIWMGVSTEQTYTLSEATQ
;
A
#
# COMPACT_ATOMS: atom_id res chain seq x y z
N ILE A 1 -24.76 3.88 13.73
CA ILE A 1 -23.36 4.30 13.45
C ILE A 1 -22.42 3.70 14.48
N ALA A 2 -22.75 3.78 15.78
CA ALA A 2 -22.01 3.15 16.87
C ALA A 2 -21.67 1.66 16.64
N GLU A 3 -22.64 0.82 16.28
CA GLU A 3 -22.39 -0.62 16.01
C GLU A 3 -21.41 -0.87 14.85
N ALA A 4 -21.50 -0.05 13.80
CA ALA A 4 -20.60 -0.15 12.65
C ALA A 4 -19.16 0.27 13.01
N GLN A 5 -19.00 1.28 13.88
CA GLN A 5 -17.70 1.74 14.38
C GLN A 5 -17.05 0.69 15.28
N LEU A 6 -17.83 0.04 16.15
CA LEU A 6 -17.33 -1.03 17.01
C LEU A 6 -16.90 -2.26 16.18
N THR A 7 -17.70 -2.62 15.18
CA THR A 7 -17.38 -3.71 14.25
C THR A 7 -16.13 -3.40 13.43
N ALA A 8 -16.01 -2.16 12.94
CA ALA A 8 -14.82 -1.67 12.23
C ALA A 8 -13.56 -1.78 13.10
N LEU A 9 -13.61 -1.32 14.35
CA LEU A 9 -12.49 -1.42 15.29
C LEU A 9 -12.08 -2.87 15.55
N PHE A 10 -13.04 -3.78 15.70
CA PHE A 10 -12.76 -5.20 15.88
C PHE A 10 -12.06 -5.80 14.65
N MET A 11 -12.58 -5.55 13.45
CA MET A 11 -11.96 -6.03 12.21
C MET A 11 -10.57 -5.42 12.00
N GLN A 12 -10.41 -4.13 12.29
CA GLN A 12 -9.12 -3.43 12.20
C GLN A 12 -8.11 -4.01 13.20
N SER A 13 -8.52 -4.34 14.41
CA SER A 13 -7.64 -4.95 15.42
C SER A 13 -7.10 -6.31 14.97
N ILE A 14 -7.94 -7.12 14.31
CA ILE A 14 -7.51 -8.40 13.72
C ILE A 14 -6.50 -8.15 12.60
N ALA A 15 -6.80 -7.21 11.69
CA ALA A 15 -5.91 -6.86 10.58
C ALA A 15 -4.55 -6.33 11.09
N TYR A 16 -4.57 -5.47 12.10
CA TYR A 16 -3.36 -4.97 12.75
C TYR A 16 -2.55 -6.08 13.42
N GLY A 17 -3.20 -7.05 14.06
CA GLY A 17 -2.53 -8.22 14.62
C GLY A 17 -1.78 -9.02 13.55
N ILE A 18 -2.39 -9.20 12.37
CA ILE A 18 -1.73 -9.86 11.22
C ILE A 18 -0.54 -9.00 10.74
N HIS A 19 -0.73 -7.69 10.60
CA HIS A 19 0.33 -6.76 10.19
C HIS A 19 1.52 -6.77 11.16
N MET A 20 1.25 -6.83 12.47
CA MET A 20 2.30 -6.94 13.49
C MET A 20 3.12 -8.22 13.35
N VAL A 21 2.46 -9.36 13.08
CA VAL A 21 3.15 -10.64 12.85
C VAL A 21 3.97 -10.60 11.57
N THR A 22 3.42 -10.06 10.46
CA THR A 22 4.16 -9.94 9.20
C THR A 22 5.34 -8.98 9.32
N PHE A 23 5.18 -7.86 10.01
CA PHE A 23 6.23 -6.90 10.27
C PHE A 23 7.35 -7.54 11.11
N THR A 24 6.99 -8.30 12.14
CA THR A 24 7.97 -9.03 12.97
C THR A 24 8.75 -10.06 12.14
N ALA A 25 8.07 -10.81 11.26
CA ALA A 25 8.73 -11.73 10.33
C ALA A 25 9.66 -10.97 9.35
N CYS A 26 9.22 -9.82 8.83
CA CYS A 26 10.01 -8.93 7.98
C CYS A 26 11.30 -8.50 8.68
N MET A 27 11.20 -8.00 9.92
CA MET A 27 12.36 -7.61 10.73
C MET A 27 13.26 -8.80 11.08
N TYR A 28 12.69 -9.96 11.41
CA TYR A 28 13.47 -11.17 11.67
C TYR A 28 14.32 -11.56 10.47
N THR A 29 13.75 -11.56 9.26
CA THR A 29 14.48 -11.86 8.02
C THR A 29 15.54 -10.81 7.67
N TRP A 30 15.41 -9.57 8.16
CA TRP A 30 16.43 -8.53 8.01
C TRP A 30 17.68 -8.86 8.82
N PHE A 31 17.47 -9.12 10.13
CA PHE A 31 18.55 -9.25 11.09
C PHE A 31 19.31 -10.57 10.99
N HIS A 32 18.65 -11.64 10.57
CA HIS A 32 19.26 -12.98 10.45
C HIS A 32 19.93 -13.23 9.10
N ARG A 33 20.17 -12.18 8.31
CA ARG A 33 20.79 -12.30 7.01
C ARG A 33 22.28 -11.96 7.08
N ASP A 34 23.13 -12.94 6.74
CA ASP A 34 24.58 -12.73 6.69
C ASP A 34 24.96 -11.68 5.62
N GLY A 35 25.70 -10.67 6.08
CA GLY A 35 26.06 -9.49 5.32
C GLY A 35 27.09 -9.78 4.23
N ALA A 36 26.64 -10.00 2.99
CA ALA A 36 27.57 -10.26 1.88
C ALA A 36 27.21 -9.63 0.52
N THR A 37 26.36 -8.61 0.41
CA THR A 37 26.14 -7.97 -0.91
C THR A 37 25.91 -6.46 -0.90
N SER A 38 26.67 -5.80 -1.78
CA SER A 38 26.86 -4.36 -2.12
C SER A 38 25.59 -3.50 -2.38
N ARG A 39 24.37 -3.99 -2.12
CA ARG A 39 23.11 -3.24 -2.37
C ARG A 39 22.56 -2.51 -1.13
N GLY A 40 23.42 -1.93 -0.30
CA GLY A 40 23.02 -1.28 0.96
C GLY A 40 21.90 -0.25 0.79
N SER A 41 22.05 0.71 -0.13
CA SER A 41 21.11 1.84 -0.30
C SER A 41 19.66 1.41 -0.60
N VAL A 42 19.45 0.49 -1.54
CA VAL A 42 18.09 0.01 -1.90
C VAL A 42 17.45 -0.77 -0.76
N ARG A 43 18.25 -1.47 0.04
CA ARG A 43 17.75 -2.26 1.17
C ARG A 43 17.26 -1.39 2.32
N TRP A 44 18.03 -0.36 2.67
CA TRP A 44 17.61 0.63 3.66
C TRP A 44 16.30 1.31 3.25
N LEU A 45 16.12 1.61 1.96
CA LEU A 45 14.86 2.16 1.45
C LEU A 45 13.66 1.25 1.76
N TRP A 46 13.72 -0.05 1.42
CA TRP A 46 12.61 -0.98 1.68
C TRP A 46 12.30 -1.13 3.16
N MET A 47 13.32 -1.14 4.02
CA MET A 47 13.13 -1.18 5.47
C MET A 47 12.47 0.09 6.01
N THR A 48 12.91 1.28 5.54
CA THR A 48 12.27 2.54 5.95
C THR A 48 10.80 2.59 5.57
N ILE A 49 10.43 2.04 4.42
CA ILE A 49 9.04 1.93 3.97
C ILE A 49 8.24 1.03 4.93
N ALA A 50 8.73 -0.18 5.24
CA ALA A 50 8.05 -1.09 6.17
C ALA A 50 7.81 -0.48 7.55
N ILE A 51 8.84 0.15 8.13
CA ILE A 51 8.74 0.83 9.43
C ILE A 51 7.70 1.96 9.36
N THR A 52 7.69 2.72 8.26
CA THR A 52 6.73 3.81 8.08
C THR A 52 5.29 3.30 8.03
N PHE A 53 5.02 2.21 7.29
CA PHE A 53 3.69 1.59 7.24
C PHE A 53 3.26 1.06 8.62
N PHE A 54 4.16 0.43 9.36
CA PHE A 54 3.87 -0.07 10.71
C PHE A 54 3.52 1.07 11.69
N VAL A 55 4.28 2.18 11.65
CA VAL A 55 4.00 3.37 12.46
C VAL A 55 2.66 3.99 12.08
N ILE A 56 2.38 4.14 10.78
CA ILE A 56 1.11 4.70 10.30
C ILE A 56 -0.08 3.83 10.74
N GLY A 57 0.00 2.50 10.59
CA GLY A 57 -1.06 1.58 11.03
C GLY A 57 -1.28 1.64 12.55
N THR A 58 -0.20 1.62 13.32
CA THR A 58 -0.26 1.74 14.79
C THR A 58 -0.95 3.04 15.23
N LEU A 59 -0.62 4.16 14.58
CA LEU A 59 -1.27 5.45 14.85
C LEU A 59 -2.77 5.41 14.49
N ASP A 60 -3.14 4.83 13.34
CA ASP A 60 -4.55 4.76 12.93
C ASP A 60 -5.40 3.92 13.90
N VAL A 61 -4.93 2.73 14.29
CA VAL A 61 -5.61 1.87 15.27
C VAL A 61 -5.76 2.57 16.62
N THR A 62 -4.69 3.22 17.09
CA THR A 62 -4.71 3.94 18.38
C THR A 62 -5.70 5.08 18.36
N LEU A 63 -5.75 5.84 17.27
CA LEU A 63 -6.70 6.94 17.07
C LEU A 63 -8.14 6.42 16.96
N ASN A 64 -8.37 5.30 16.28
CA ASN A 64 -9.69 4.69 16.19
C ASN A 64 -10.18 4.20 17.57
N PHE A 65 -9.29 3.55 18.33
CA PHE A 65 -9.57 3.12 19.69
C PHE A 65 -9.91 4.31 20.60
N TYR A 66 -9.12 5.38 20.56
CA TYR A 66 -9.38 6.61 21.30
C TYR A 66 -10.71 7.27 20.90
N HIS A 67 -11.03 7.29 19.60
CA HIS A 67 -12.30 7.80 19.11
C HIS A 67 -13.49 7.02 19.68
N ASN A 68 -13.43 5.69 19.65
CA ASN A 68 -14.46 4.82 20.23
C ASN A 68 -14.56 5.02 21.75
N LEU A 69 -13.44 5.06 22.46
CA LEU A 69 -13.41 5.27 23.91
C LEU A 69 -14.03 6.61 24.31
N SER A 70 -13.72 7.67 23.56
CA SER A 70 -14.29 9.01 23.79
C SER A 70 -15.78 9.08 23.52
N ALA A 71 -16.27 8.36 22.51
CA ALA A 71 -17.69 8.32 22.16
C ALA A 71 -18.54 7.47 23.12
N PHE A 72 -17.98 6.38 23.67
CA PHE A 72 -18.73 5.45 24.53
C PHE A 72 -18.57 5.71 26.04
N ILE A 73 -17.41 6.18 26.51
CA ILE A 73 -17.07 6.22 27.94
C ILE A 73 -16.87 7.65 28.47
N LEU A 74 -16.16 8.51 27.74
CA LEU A 74 -15.76 9.84 28.25
C LEU A 74 -16.83 10.92 28.10
N GLN A 75 -18.01 10.58 27.60
CA GLN A 75 -19.10 11.53 27.41
C GLN A 75 -19.98 11.57 28.67
N ASP A 76 -19.58 12.38 29.64
CA ASP A 76 -20.35 12.65 30.86
C ASP A 76 -21.74 13.21 30.50
N GLY A 77 -22.81 12.49 30.87
CA GLY A 77 -24.18 13.02 30.85
C GLY A 77 -25.22 12.29 30.00
N GLY A 78 -24.94 11.10 29.46
CA GLY A 78 -25.97 10.28 28.79
C GLY A 78 -26.45 10.81 27.44
N ALA A 79 -25.65 11.64 26.77
CA ALA A 79 -25.91 12.05 25.38
C ALA A 79 -25.73 10.84 24.42
N ASP A 80 -26.57 10.76 23.39
CA ASP A 80 -26.50 9.69 22.38
C ASP A 80 -25.10 9.62 21.75
N PRO A 81 -24.39 8.46 21.80
CA PRO A 81 -23.09 8.27 21.16
C PRO A 81 -23.06 8.68 19.68
N ASN A 82 -24.21 8.60 19.00
CA ASN A 82 -24.31 9.04 17.60
C ASN A 82 -24.03 10.54 17.43
N ALA A 83 -24.18 11.39 18.47
CA ALA A 83 -23.86 12.83 18.43
C ALA A 83 -22.35 13.10 18.29
N THR A 84 -21.50 12.21 18.80
CA THR A 84 -20.04 12.29 18.68
C THR A 84 -19.59 11.74 17.32
N PHE A 85 -20.17 10.62 16.88
CA PHE A 85 -19.88 10.04 15.56
C PHE A 85 -20.41 10.87 14.37
N SER A 86 -21.41 11.73 14.61
CA SER A 86 -22.00 12.61 13.59
C SER A 86 -21.23 13.92 13.39
N ARG A 87 -20.14 14.15 14.13
CA ARG A 87 -19.20 15.26 13.88
C ARG A 87 -18.04 14.78 12.98
N PRO A 88 -18.16 14.92 11.65
CA PRO A 88 -17.10 14.50 10.74
C PRO A 88 -15.78 15.26 10.96
N SER A 89 -15.83 16.52 11.38
CA SER A 89 -14.65 17.39 11.61
C SER A 89 -13.96 17.21 12.96
N SER A 90 -14.10 16.05 13.60
CA SER A 90 -13.25 15.76 14.75
C SER A 90 -11.78 15.72 14.31
N TRP A 91 -10.89 16.31 15.11
CA TRP A 91 -9.45 16.32 14.80
C TRP A 91 -8.90 14.90 14.58
N ILE A 92 -9.50 13.89 15.22
CA ILE A 92 -9.15 12.48 15.06
C ILE A 92 -9.44 12.00 13.64
N ASN A 93 -10.65 12.26 13.12
CA ASN A 93 -11.01 11.86 11.76
C ASN A 93 -10.14 12.55 10.71
N ILE A 94 -9.77 13.82 10.95
CA ILE A 94 -8.85 14.55 10.07
C ILE A 94 -7.47 13.87 10.04
N ILE A 95 -6.88 13.57 11.21
CA ILE A 95 -5.56 12.92 11.27
C ILE A 95 -5.59 11.54 10.62
N ARG A 96 -6.65 10.74 10.87
CA ARG A 96 -6.80 9.42 10.24
C ARG A 96 -6.90 9.50 8.72
N LEU A 97 -7.64 10.48 8.21
CA LEU A 97 -7.71 10.75 6.78
C LEU A 97 -6.34 11.16 6.19
N VAL A 98 -5.56 11.96 6.92
CA VAL A 98 -4.18 12.29 6.55
C VAL A 98 -3.31 11.04 6.48
N LEU A 99 -3.39 10.17 7.49
CA LEU A 99 -2.63 8.91 7.55
C LEU A 99 -2.97 7.99 6.37
N PHE A 100 -4.25 7.92 6.00
CA PHE A 100 -4.71 7.17 4.82
C PHE A 100 -4.12 7.71 3.51
N TYR A 101 -4.21 9.02 3.26
CA TYR A 101 -3.66 9.60 2.04
C TYR A 101 -2.12 9.53 2.01
N LEU A 102 -1.47 9.64 3.17
CA LEU A 102 -0.03 9.53 3.29
C LEU A 102 0.46 8.10 2.98
N SER A 103 -0.20 7.07 3.53
CA SER A 103 0.15 5.68 3.26
C SER A 103 -0.05 5.32 1.79
N ALA A 104 -1.14 5.80 1.17
CA ALA A 104 -1.39 5.65 -0.26
C ALA A 104 -0.29 6.34 -1.10
N ALA A 105 0.09 7.58 -0.76
CA ALA A 105 1.12 8.32 -1.49
C ALA A 105 2.50 7.63 -1.40
N ILE A 106 2.87 7.10 -0.23
CA ILE A 106 4.12 6.34 -0.03
C ILE A 106 4.10 5.05 -0.84
N SER A 107 2.97 4.33 -0.83
CA SER A 107 2.77 3.12 -1.61
C SER A 107 2.98 3.37 -3.11
N ASP A 108 2.29 4.39 -3.64
CA ASP A 108 2.37 4.77 -5.04
C ASP A 108 3.80 5.20 -5.41
N ALA A 109 4.50 5.95 -4.55
CA ALA A 109 5.90 6.30 -4.76
C ALA A 109 6.82 5.07 -4.85
N ALA A 110 6.60 4.05 -4.00
CA ALA A 110 7.35 2.80 -4.04
C ALA A 110 7.09 2.02 -5.35
N LEU A 111 5.86 2.01 -5.86
CA LEU A 111 5.51 1.42 -7.16
C LEU A 111 6.19 2.14 -8.33
N ILE A 112 6.21 3.47 -8.31
CA ILE A 112 6.88 4.30 -9.33
C ILE A 112 8.39 4.04 -9.32
N TYR A 113 9.00 3.99 -8.13
CA TYR A 113 10.42 3.68 -7.99
C TYR A 113 10.78 2.30 -8.57
N ARG A 114 9.93 1.29 -8.30
CA ARG A 114 10.10 -0.05 -8.90
C ARG A 114 10.01 0.01 -10.42
N CYS A 115 8.99 0.69 -10.95
CA CYS A 115 8.80 0.84 -12.39
C CYS A 115 10.01 1.53 -13.04
N TRP A 116 10.55 2.56 -12.40
CA TRP A 116 11.74 3.28 -12.86
C TRP A 116 12.98 2.37 -12.96
N ILE A 117 13.26 1.57 -11.92
CA ILE A 117 14.38 0.62 -11.93
C ILE A 117 14.23 -0.44 -13.02
N VAL A 118 13.01 -0.97 -13.21
CA VAL A 118 12.73 -1.99 -14.22
C VAL A 118 13.00 -1.48 -15.64
N TYR A 119 12.87 -0.18 -15.86
CA TYR A 119 13.16 0.50 -17.13
C TYR A 119 14.55 1.13 -17.21
N ALA A 120 15.44 0.95 -16.22
CA ALA A 120 16.75 1.62 -16.12
C ALA A 120 17.67 1.50 -17.36
N HIS A 121 17.45 0.51 -18.22
CA HIS A 121 18.24 0.29 -19.44
C HIS A 121 17.40 0.43 -20.73
N SER A 122 16.28 1.13 -20.66
CA SER A 122 15.36 1.33 -21.78
C SER A 122 15.28 2.81 -22.16
N ARG A 123 15.27 3.10 -23.46
CA ARG A 123 15.05 4.47 -24.00
C ARG A 123 13.74 5.13 -23.54
N TYR A 124 12.80 4.33 -23.03
CA TYR A 124 11.50 4.79 -22.53
C TYR A 124 11.49 5.13 -21.03
N GLN A 125 12.60 4.97 -20.31
CA GLN A 125 12.69 5.22 -18.87
C GLN A 125 12.21 6.62 -18.49
N ALA A 126 12.71 7.65 -19.18
CA ALA A 126 12.36 9.04 -18.90
C ALA A 126 10.87 9.27 -19.08
N LEU A 127 10.28 8.80 -20.19
CA LEU A 127 8.85 8.97 -20.49
C LEU A 127 7.95 8.26 -19.47
N VAL A 128 8.31 7.03 -19.09
CA VAL A 128 7.55 6.24 -18.11
C VAL A 128 7.59 6.91 -16.74
N GLY A 129 8.79 7.30 -16.28
CA GLY A 129 8.94 7.92 -14.96
C GLY A 129 8.26 9.28 -14.88
N THR A 130 8.39 10.13 -15.90
CA THR A 130 7.75 11.44 -15.90
C THR A 130 6.23 11.32 -15.92
N THR A 131 5.67 10.41 -16.71
CA THR A 131 4.21 10.18 -16.76
C THR A 131 3.69 9.68 -15.41
N ALA A 132 4.37 8.70 -14.81
CA ALA A 132 3.96 8.16 -13.52
C ALA A 132 4.12 9.20 -12.39
N LEU A 133 5.17 10.01 -12.42
CA LEU A 133 5.37 11.10 -11.46
C LEU A 133 4.30 12.18 -11.60
N LEU A 134 3.91 12.55 -12.82
CA LEU A 134 2.85 13.52 -13.06
C LEU A 134 1.49 13.01 -12.55
N LEU A 135 1.17 11.73 -12.79
CA LEU A 135 -0.04 11.12 -12.24
C LEU A 135 -0.03 11.10 -10.71
N TRP A 136 1.12 10.83 -10.10
CA TRP A 136 1.26 10.85 -8.64
C TRP A 136 1.09 12.25 -8.04
N LEU A 137 1.70 13.26 -8.67
CA LEU A 137 1.51 14.67 -8.27
C LEU A 137 0.04 15.10 -8.42
N ALA A 138 -0.64 14.68 -9.48
CA ALA A 138 -2.08 14.90 -9.65
C ALA A 138 -2.91 14.19 -8.56
N GLY A 139 -2.50 13.00 -8.12
CA GLY A 139 -3.12 12.31 -6.99
C GLY A 139 -2.94 13.10 -5.67
N ILE A 140 -1.73 13.58 -5.40
CA ILE A 140 -1.43 14.39 -4.21
C ILE A 140 -2.24 15.68 -4.18
N THR A 141 -2.33 16.40 -5.31
CA THR A 141 -3.11 17.64 -5.35
C THR A 141 -4.58 17.39 -5.07
N MET A 142 -5.17 16.32 -5.63
CA MET A 142 -6.55 15.93 -5.34
C MET A 142 -6.72 15.53 -3.87
N ALA A 143 -5.78 14.80 -3.27
CA ALA A 143 -5.82 14.46 -1.85
C ALA A 143 -5.79 15.69 -0.94
N ILE A 144 -4.94 16.68 -1.26
CA ILE A 144 -4.87 17.95 -0.51
C ILE A 144 -6.18 18.72 -0.61
N ILE A 145 -6.79 18.78 -1.80
CA ILE A 145 -8.09 19.45 -1.99
C ILE A 145 -9.17 18.75 -1.16
N VAL A 146 -9.23 17.42 -1.20
CA VAL A 146 -10.19 16.65 -0.39
C VAL A 146 -9.97 16.91 1.11
N LEU A 147 -8.72 16.89 1.57
CA LEU A 147 -8.39 17.14 2.98
C LEU A 147 -8.77 18.56 3.42
N TYR A 148 -8.49 19.57 2.58
CA TYR A 148 -8.84 20.97 2.85
C TYR A 148 -10.36 21.13 3.00
N HIS A 149 -11.14 20.64 2.04
CA HIS A 149 -12.59 20.71 2.12
C HIS A 149 -13.12 19.91 3.31
N PHE A 150 -12.59 18.71 3.56
CA PHE A 150 -12.95 17.90 4.72
C PHE A 150 -12.72 18.63 6.06
N SER A 151 -11.62 19.37 6.18
CA SER A 151 -11.30 20.15 7.39
C SER A 151 -12.16 21.40 7.57
N THR A 152 -12.70 21.95 6.47
CA THR A 152 -13.44 23.23 6.46
C THR A 152 -14.96 23.03 6.62
N ILE A 153 -15.45 21.80 6.45
CA ILE A 153 -16.88 21.50 6.58
C ILE A 153 -17.25 21.38 8.06
N THR A 154 -18.00 22.36 8.55
CA THR A 154 -18.60 22.38 9.89
C THR A 154 -20.00 21.75 9.93
N ALA A 155 -20.57 21.40 8.77
CA ALA A 155 -21.94 20.91 8.66
C ALA A 155 -22.04 19.39 8.91
N ALA A 156 -23.07 19.01 9.68
CA ALA A 156 -23.37 17.66 10.19
C ALA A 156 -23.86 16.66 9.10
N ASN A 157 -23.14 16.57 7.98
CA ASN A 157 -23.47 15.62 6.93
C ASN A 157 -22.42 14.51 6.85
N SER A 158 -22.90 13.27 6.82
CA SER A 158 -22.11 12.05 6.62
C SER A 158 -21.22 12.15 5.38
N ILE A 159 -20.01 11.61 5.50
CA ILE A 159 -18.89 11.63 4.53
C ILE A 159 -19.27 11.35 3.05
N PRO A 160 -20.28 10.50 2.72
CA PRO A 160 -20.72 10.29 1.33
C PRO A 160 -21.68 11.36 0.75
N MET A 161 -22.11 12.34 1.56
CA MET A 161 -23.29 13.17 1.29
C MET A 161 -22.97 14.67 1.24
N ILE A 162 -21.75 15.02 0.83
CA ILE A 162 -21.38 16.40 0.54
C ILE A 162 -21.14 16.47 -0.96
N GLY A 163 -22.11 17.03 -1.68
CA GLY A 163 -22.10 17.09 -3.15
C GLY A 163 -20.83 17.72 -3.73
N GLU A 164 -20.19 18.61 -2.97
CA GLU A 164 -18.95 19.27 -3.40
C GLU A 164 -17.68 18.43 -3.21
N LEU A 165 -17.67 17.45 -2.31
CA LEU A 165 -16.50 16.61 -2.03
C LEU A 165 -16.42 15.37 -2.95
N GLN A 166 -17.59 14.91 -3.44
CA GLN A 166 -17.70 13.74 -4.29
C GLN A 166 -16.84 13.79 -5.57
N PRO A 167 -16.86 14.87 -6.39
CA PRO A 167 -16.13 14.87 -7.65
C PRO A 167 -14.60 14.77 -7.43
N PHE A 168 -14.07 15.44 -6.41
CA PHE A 168 -12.64 15.39 -6.09
C PHE A 168 -12.22 14.02 -5.55
N THR A 169 -13.06 13.41 -4.72
CA THR A 169 -12.82 12.05 -4.22
C THR A 169 -12.80 11.04 -5.37
N TYR A 170 -13.75 11.14 -6.31
CA TYR A 170 -13.77 10.29 -7.50
C TYR A 170 -12.57 10.51 -8.42
N ALA A 171 -12.19 11.78 -8.63
CA ALA A 171 -11.00 12.12 -9.40
C ALA A 171 -9.74 11.52 -8.76
N TYR A 172 -9.59 11.60 -7.44
CA TYR A 172 -8.49 10.98 -6.71
C TYR A 172 -8.42 9.47 -6.96
N PHE A 173 -9.52 8.74 -6.72
CA PHE A 173 -9.54 7.29 -6.93
C PHE A 173 -9.27 6.91 -8.38
N PHE A 174 -9.79 7.67 -9.35
CA PHE A 174 -9.53 7.41 -10.75
C PHE A 174 -8.05 7.60 -11.11
N VAL A 175 -7.41 8.67 -10.62
CA VAL A 175 -5.98 8.93 -10.85
C VAL A 175 -5.12 7.84 -10.22
N VAL A 176 -5.42 7.43 -8.98
CA VAL A 176 -4.67 6.37 -8.27
C VAL A 176 -4.85 5.02 -8.97
N LEU A 177 -6.06 4.66 -9.40
CA LEU A 177 -6.30 3.43 -10.16
C LEU A 177 -5.58 3.47 -11.51
N ALA A 178 -5.62 4.60 -12.22
CA ALA A 178 -4.91 4.77 -13.48
C ALA A 178 -3.39 4.62 -13.28
N LEU A 179 -2.82 5.21 -12.23
CA LEU A 179 -1.41 5.06 -11.86
C LEU A 179 -1.06 3.58 -11.60
N ASN A 180 -1.87 2.90 -10.78
CA ASN A 180 -1.63 1.50 -10.41
C ASN A 180 -1.74 0.56 -11.61
N VAL A 181 -2.74 0.73 -12.47
CA VAL A 181 -2.89 -0.05 -13.72
C VAL A 181 -1.76 0.25 -14.70
N PHE A 182 -1.39 1.52 -14.87
CA PHE A 182 -0.31 1.92 -15.76
C PHE A 182 1.03 1.33 -15.31
N THR A 183 1.40 1.52 -14.05
CA THR A 183 2.68 1.02 -13.50
C THR A 183 2.74 -0.51 -13.50
N THR A 184 1.65 -1.19 -13.09
CA THR A 184 1.58 -2.66 -13.10
C THR A 184 1.63 -3.22 -14.53
N GLY A 185 0.90 -2.62 -15.47
CA GLY A 185 0.92 -3.01 -16.87
C GLY A 185 2.32 -2.88 -17.49
N LEU A 186 3.04 -1.80 -17.20
CA LEU A 186 4.42 -1.61 -17.65
C LEU A 186 5.38 -2.66 -17.07
N ILE A 187 5.24 -2.99 -15.78
CA ILE A 187 6.04 -4.05 -15.15
C ILE A 187 5.81 -5.40 -15.87
N ILE A 188 4.56 -5.75 -16.15
CA ILE A 188 4.21 -7.00 -16.85
C ILE A 188 4.77 -7.02 -18.27
N VAL A 189 4.59 -5.93 -19.04
CA VAL A 189 5.11 -5.84 -20.41
C VAL A 189 6.62 -6.01 -20.42
N ARG A 190 7.33 -5.30 -19.53
CA ARG A 190 8.78 -5.38 -19.45
C ARG A 190 9.27 -6.76 -19.02
N LEU A 191 8.58 -7.39 -18.08
CA LEU A 191 8.90 -8.75 -17.66
C LEU A 191 8.76 -9.74 -18.84
N ARG A 192 7.70 -9.62 -19.64
CA ARG A 192 7.51 -10.45 -20.83
C ARG A 192 8.63 -10.21 -21.86
N GLU A 193 9.07 -8.97 -22.05
CA GLU A 193 10.20 -8.67 -22.94
C GLU A 193 11.50 -9.30 -22.46
N VAL A 194 11.82 -9.17 -21.16
CA VAL A 194 13.03 -9.74 -20.57
C VAL A 194 13.00 -11.27 -20.68
N SER A 195 11.87 -11.89 -20.32
CA SER A 195 11.68 -13.35 -20.45
C SER A 195 11.86 -13.84 -21.90
N LYS A 196 11.29 -13.13 -22.88
CA LYS A 196 11.46 -13.45 -24.30
C LYS A 196 12.91 -13.31 -24.77
N ARG A 197 13.63 -12.26 -24.33
CA ARG A 197 15.04 -12.05 -24.68
C ARG A 197 15.91 -13.15 -24.08
N THR A 198 15.73 -13.47 -22.80
CA THR A 198 16.44 -14.58 -22.15
C THR A 198 16.16 -15.92 -22.83
N ALA A 199 14.90 -16.19 -23.22
CA ALA A 199 14.53 -17.39 -23.95
C ALA A 199 15.13 -17.48 -25.36
N ALA A 200 15.41 -16.34 -26.02
CA ALA A 200 16.05 -16.29 -27.31
C ALA A 200 17.57 -16.53 -27.23
N PHE A 201 18.25 -16.04 -26.18
CA PHE A 201 19.67 -16.27 -25.94
C PHE A 201 19.98 -17.70 -25.45
N PHE A 202 19.12 -18.29 -24.61
CA PHE A 202 19.30 -19.65 -24.06
C PHE A 202 18.64 -20.76 -24.89
N LYS A 203 18.69 -20.65 -26.23
CA LYS A 203 18.38 -21.78 -27.13
C LYS A 203 19.58 -22.68 -27.44
N SER A 204 20.81 -22.24 -27.17
CA SER A 204 22.01 -22.99 -27.62
C SER A 204 22.83 -23.67 -26.53
N THR A 205 22.73 -23.32 -25.25
CA THR A 205 23.62 -23.94 -24.26
C THR A 205 22.96 -23.94 -22.88
N TRP A 206 22.87 -25.13 -22.29
CA TRP A 206 22.47 -25.43 -20.91
C TRP A 206 20.98 -25.27 -20.55
N ARG A 207 20.39 -26.44 -20.32
CA ARG A 207 19.03 -26.69 -19.85
C ARG A 207 18.97 -26.54 -18.32
N VAL A 208 17.98 -25.78 -17.85
CA VAL A 208 17.03 -26.11 -16.76
C VAL A 208 17.05 -25.36 -15.41
N THR A 209 18.13 -24.80 -14.85
CA THR A 209 18.02 -24.36 -13.43
C THR A 209 17.70 -22.87 -13.20
N SER A 210 18.19 -21.94 -14.03
CA SER A 210 18.07 -20.48 -13.78
C SER A 210 16.74 -19.82 -14.23
N ARG A 211 15.95 -20.47 -15.10
CA ARG A 211 14.70 -19.88 -15.64
C ARG A 211 13.56 -19.81 -14.63
N LEU A 212 13.61 -20.63 -13.59
CA LEU A 212 12.57 -20.69 -12.57
C LEU A 212 12.69 -19.51 -11.61
N ASP A 213 13.89 -19.03 -11.27
CA ASP A 213 14.05 -18.08 -10.16
C ASP A 213 13.56 -16.65 -10.48
N ILE A 214 14.00 -16.08 -11.62
CA ILE A 214 13.59 -14.74 -12.05
C ILE A 214 12.09 -14.68 -12.36
N GLY A 215 11.54 -15.77 -12.93
CA GLY A 215 10.11 -15.89 -13.23
C GLY A 215 9.26 -15.97 -11.96
N HIS A 216 9.69 -16.75 -10.96
CA HIS A 216 8.99 -16.85 -9.68
C HIS A 216 9.04 -15.54 -8.89
N VAL A 217 10.20 -14.90 -8.78
CA VAL A 217 10.34 -13.61 -8.08
C VAL A 217 9.47 -12.54 -8.76
N ALA A 218 9.44 -12.50 -10.09
CA ALA A 218 8.63 -11.52 -10.80
C ALA A 218 7.12 -11.81 -10.73
N LEU A 219 6.71 -13.08 -10.76
CA LEU A 219 5.31 -13.49 -10.59
C LEU A 219 4.81 -13.15 -9.18
N ILE A 220 5.64 -13.35 -8.17
CA ILE A 220 5.38 -12.96 -6.79
C ILE A 220 5.19 -11.44 -6.65
N ILE A 221 6.04 -10.66 -7.31
CA ILE A 221 5.94 -9.19 -7.31
C ILE A 221 4.63 -8.75 -7.99
N ILE A 222 4.27 -9.39 -9.10
CA ILE A 222 3.01 -9.13 -9.81
C ILE A 222 1.80 -9.51 -8.94
N GLU A 223 1.84 -10.68 -8.30
CA GLU A 223 0.77 -11.16 -7.41
C GLU A 223 0.52 -10.17 -6.27
N SER A 224 1.59 -9.66 -5.66
CA SER A 224 1.49 -8.73 -4.54
C SER A 224 1.06 -7.32 -4.98
N ALA A 225 1.50 -6.86 -6.15
CA ALA A 225 1.04 -5.60 -6.74
C ALA A 225 -0.43 -5.66 -7.17
N LEU A 226 -0.89 -6.81 -7.67
CA LEU A 226 -2.29 -7.08 -7.97
C LEU A 226 -3.14 -7.11 -6.70
N LEU A 227 -2.67 -7.74 -5.62
CA LEU A 227 -3.37 -7.72 -4.33
C LEU A 227 -3.54 -6.29 -3.80
N TYR A 228 -2.49 -5.47 -3.84
CA TYR A 228 -2.60 -4.05 -3.48
C TYR A 228 -3.59 -3.30 -4.39
N THR A 229 -3.47 -3.46 -5.71
CA THR A 229 -4.39 -2.81 -6.67
C THR A 229 -5.85 -3.23 -6.44
N LEU A 230 -6.08 -4.50 -6.09
CA LEU A 230 -7.39 -5.03 -5.78
C LEU A 230 -7.95 -4.42 -4.48
N THR A 231 -7.13 -4.26 -3.44
CA THR A 231 -7.56 -3.61 -2.19
C THR A 231 -7.97 -2.15 -2.43
N VAL A 232 -7.17 -1.38 -3.18
CA VAL A 232 -7.50 0.00 -3.55
C VAL A 232 -8.77 0.07 -4.40
N PHE A 233 -8.92 -0.85 -5.36
CA PHE A 233 -10.12 -0.96 -6.18
C PHE A 233 -11.37 -1.27 -5.36
N LEU A 234 -11.29 -2.21 -4.41
CA LEU A 234 -12.40 -2.53 -3.52
C LEU A 234 -12.79 -1.32 -2.66
N THR A 235 -11.82 -0.63 -2.07
CA THR A 235 -12.07 0.61 -1.30
C THR A 235 -12.72 1.69 -2.16
N ALA A 236 -12.28 1.85 -3.40
CA ALA A 236 -12.90 2.78 -4.36
C ALA A 236 -14.35 2.38 -4.65
N VAL A 237 -14.61 1.12 -5.04
CA VAL A 237 -15.94 0.56 -5.33
C VAL A 237 -16.89 0.79 -4.15
N LEU A 238 -16.47 0.47 -2.93
CA LEU A 238 -17.31 0.63 -1.74
C LEU A 238 -17.60 2.09 -1.41
N THR A 239 -16.64 2.99 -1.69
CA THR A 239 -16.85 4.44 -1.60
C THR A 239 -17.92 4.89 -2.61
N PHE A 240 -17.97 4.30 -3.81
CA PHE A 240 -19.02 4.57 -4.80
C PHE A 240 -20.41 4.10 -4.37
N VAL A 241 -20.51 3.00 -3.59
CA VAL A 241 -21.82 2.46 -3.14
C VAL A 241 -22.42 3.27 -1.98
N LYS A 242 -21.73 4.28 -1.43
CA LYS A 242 -22.20 5.17 -0.34
C LYS A 242 -22.78 4.42 0.88
N THR A 243 -22.27 3.24 1.20
CA THR A 243 -22.74 2.45 2.34
C THR A 243 -21.97 2.80 3.60
N ASN A 244 -22.63 2.75 4.76
CA ASN A 244 -22.00 2.96 6.08
C ASN A 244 -20.90 1.91 6.41
N ILE A 245 -20.73 0.89 5.58
CA ILE A 245 -19.68 -0.13 5.68
C ILE A 245 -18.33 0.43 5.20
N SER A 246 -18.31 1.56 4.50
CA SER A 246 -17.10 2.22 3.98
C SER A 246 -16.09 2.59 5.07
N TYR A 247 -16.54 2.86 6.29
CA TYR A 247 -15.65 3.19 7.42
C TYR A 247 -14.77 2.01 7.81
N GLY A 248 -15.36 0.84 8.06
CA GLY A 248 -14.59 -0.35 8.44
C GLY A 248 -13.70 -0.88 7.33
N LEU A 249 -14.14 -0.78 6.07
CA LEU A 249 -13.34 -1.26 4.93
C LEU A 249 -12.16 -0.35 4.59
N SER A 250 -12.28 0.97 4.78
CA SER A 250 -11.14 1.89 4.63
C SER A 250 -10.06 1.58 5.66
N ASP A 251 -10.45 1.33 6.92
CA ASP A 251 -9.54 1.01 8.02
C ASP A 251 -8.79 -0.30 7.78
N ILE A 252 -9.50 -1.35 7.33
CA ILE A 252 -8.89 -2.63 6.96
C ILE A 252 -7.96 -2.48 5.75
N SER A 253 -8.32 -1.63 4.78
CA SER A 253 -7.52 -1.45 3.56
C SER A 253 -6.15 -0.84 3.83
N LEU A 254 -6.03 0.03 4.85
CA LEU A 254 -4.76 0.60 5.28
C LEU A 254 -3.84 -0.48 5.86
N GLU A 255 -4.34 -1.33 6.76
CA GLU A 255 -3.58 -2.44 7.33
C GLU A 255 -3.23 -3.50 6.25
N ALA A 256 -4.17 -3.80 5.35
CA ALA A 256 -3.95 -4.72 4.25
C ALA A 256 -2.84 -4.25 3.29
N ALA A 257 -2.74 -2.94 3.05
CA ALA A 257 -1.65 -2.37 2.27
C ALA A 257 -0.29 -2.60 2.97
N GLY A 258 -0.20 -2.35 4.28
CA GLY A 258 1.00 -2.63 5.08
C GLY A 258 1.43 -4.10 4.99
N ILE A 259 0.49 -5.03 5.21
CA ILE A 259 0.70 -6.48 5.08
C ILE A 259 1.24 -6.84 3.69
N ALA A 260 0.64 -6.30 2.62
CA ALA A 260 1.10 -6.57 1.27
C ALA A 260 2.55 -6.12 1.04
N PHE A 261 2.93 -4.95 1.57
CA PHE A 261 4.32 -4.47 1.47
C PHE A 261 5.30 -5.35 2.26
N ASP A 262 4.97 -5.74 3.48
CA ASP A 262 5.80 -6.63 4.29
C ASP A 262 6.04 -7.97 3.59
N LEU A 263 4.99 -8.57 3.02
CA LEU A 263 5.09 -9.82 2.28
C LEU A 263 5.98 -9.68 1.03
N ILE A 264 5.90 -8.54 0.33
CA ILE A 264 6.79 -8.29 -0.81
C ILE A 264 8.24 -8.23 -0.35
N ILE A 265 8.52 -7.53 0.75
CA ILE A 265 9.88 -7.37 1.27
C ILE A 265 10.45 -8.73 1.69
N ILE A 266 9.70 -9.49 2.49
CA ILE A 266 10.07 -10.84 2.92
C ILE A 266 10.38 -11.72 1.71
N ARG A 267 9.52 -11.72 0.69
CA ARG A 267 9.71 -12.56 -0.49
C ARG A 267 10.89 -12.13 -1.37
N ILE A 268 11.10 -10.82 -1.58
CA ILE A 268 12.29 -10.31 -2.28
C ILE A 268 13.54 -10.78 -1.54
N TRP A 269 13.53 -10.75 -0.21
CA TRP A 269 14.70 -11.10 0.57
C TRP A 269 14.94 -12.60 0.57
N MET A 270 13.90 -13.43 0.72
CA MET A 270 14.02 -14.88 0.61
C MET A 270 14.50 -15.31 -0.79
N GLY A 271 13.99 -14.71 -1.86
CA GLY A 271 14.44 -15.01 -3.24
C GLY A 271 15.94 -14.74 -3.44
N VAL A 272 16.43 -13.61 -2.94
CA VAL A 272 17.86 -13.26 -3.06
C VAL A 272 18.75 -14.18 -2.19
N SER A 273 18.27 -14.68 -1.04
CA SER A 273 19.06 -15.65 -0.25
C SER A 273 19.19 -17.01 -0.95
N THR A 274 18.16 -17.44 -1.66
CA THR A 274 18.20 -18.69 -2.43
C THR A 274 19.19 -18.57 -3.60
N GLU A 275 19.16 -17.47 -4.36
CA GLU A 275 20.14 -17.21 -5.43
C GLU A 275 21.59 -17.22 -4.91
N GLN A 276 21.86 -16.61 -3.76
CA GLN A 276 23.21 -16.60 -3.17
C GLN A 276 23.68 -18.00 -2.77
N THR A 277 22.80 -18.82 -2.21
CA THR A 277 23.12 -20.20 -1.80
C THR A 277 23.50 -21.06 -3.00
N TYR A 278 22.79 -20.91 -4.12
CA TYR A 278 23.13 -21.60 -5.37
C TYR A 278 24.48 -21.15 -5.94
N THR A 279 24.77 -19.83 -5.96
CA THR A 279 26.06 -19.33 -6.48
C THR A 279 27.28 -19.78 -5.65
N LEU A 280 27.12 -19.91 -4.33
CA LEU A 280 28.17 -20.42 -3.45
C LEU A 280 28.41 -21.93 -3.64
N SER A 281 27.34 -22.69 -3.90
CA SER A 281 27.43 -24.12 -4.21
C SER A 281 28.10 -24.39 -5.56
N GLU A 282 27.89 -23.54 -6.58
CA GLU A 282 28.55 -23.69 -7.88
C GLU A 282 30.03 -23.27 -7.85
N ALA A 283 30.40 -22.29 -7.02
CA ALA A 283 31.79 -21.84 -6.90
C ALA A 283 32.69 -22.80 -6.11
N THR A 284 32.12 -23.81 -5.47
CA THR A 284 32.83 -24.80 -4.64
C THR A 284 32.97 -26.18 -5.32
N GLN A 285 32.47 -26.34 -6.54
CA GLN A 285 32.72 -27.50 -7.42
C GLN A 285 33.79 -27.19 -8.47
#